data_AF-A0ABC8JUM4-F1
#
_entry.id   AF-A0ABC8JUM4-F1
#
_cell.length_a   1.000
_cell.length_b   1.000
_cell.length_c   1.000
_cell.angle_alpha   90.00
_cell.angle_beta   90.00
_cell.angle_gamma   90.00
#
_symmetry.space_group_name_H-M   'P 1'
#
loop_
_entity.id
_entity.type
_entity.pdbx_description
1 polymer ?
#
loop_
_entity_poly.entity_id
_entity_poly.type
_entity_poly.pdbx_seq_one_letter_code
_entity_poly.pdbx_strand_id
1 'polypeptide(L)'
;MQVLASNPRLTKLSVSGCHRLSTVGLLSILRDLRSSNQFGVKILITGGALYFTKEQFKELNLLLGVDAKAGPNSYKSCFEVKNA
;
A
#
# COMPACT_ATOMS: atom_id res chain seq x y z
N MET A 1 -14.21 -1.40 5.15
CA MET A 1 -13.46 -2.66 4.92
C MET A 1 -13.33 -3.40 6.24
N GLN A 2 -14.10 -4.47 6.43
CA GLN A 2 -14.17 -5.21 7.70
C GLN A 2 -12.98 -6.18 7.91
N VAL A 3 -12.35 -6.63 6.82
CA VAL A 3 -11.28 -7.65 6.86
C VAL A 3 -10.02 -7.15 7.55
N LEU A 4 -9.55 -5.94 7.23
CA LEU A 4 -8.31 -5.40 7.81
C LEU A 4 -8.48 -5.06 9.30
N ALA A 5 -9.62 -4.48 9.67
CA ALA A 5 -9.98 -4.21 11.05
C ALA A 5 -10.11 -5.49 11.89
N SER A 6 -10.66 -6.56 11.32
CA SER A 6 -10.84 -7.85 12.02
C SER A 6 -9.56 -8.67 12.13
N ASN A 7 -8.49 -8.31 11.40
CA ASN A 7 -7.23 -9.06 11.36
C ASN A 7 -6.04 -8.15 11.74
N PRO A 8 -5.94 -7.71 13.01
CA PRO A 8 -4.92 -6.74 13.45
C PRO A 8 -3.48 -7.28 13.35
N ARG A 9 -3.30 -8.60 13.26
CA ARG A 9 -2.00 -9.25 13.09
C ARG A 9 -1.55 -9.37 11.63
N LEU A 10 -2.36 -8.92 10.68
CA LEU A 10 -2.05 -9.03 9.27
C LEU A 10 -0.88 -8.11 8.92
N THR A 11 0.28 -8.70 8.62
CA THR A 11 1.50 -7.96 8.25
C THR A 11 1.73 -7.87 6.75
N LYS A 12 1.09 -8.74 5.96
CA LYS A 12 1.19 -8.80 4.50
C LYS A 12 -0.21 -8.71 3.89
N LEU A 13 -0.43 -7.73 3.02
CA LEU A 13 -1.67 -7.55 2.28
C LEU A 13 -1.39 -7.71 0.79
N SER A 14 -2.13 -8.57 0.10
CA SER A 14 -2.13 -8.63 -1.35
C SER A 14 -3.46 -8.15 -1.89
N VAL A 15 -3.41 -7.26 -2.90
CA VAL A 15 -4.57 -6.77 -3.65
C VAL A 15 -4.44 -7.12 -5.14
N SER A 16 -3.55 -8.05 -5.48
CA SER A 16 -3.43 -8.62 -6.83
C SER A 16 -4.77 -9.26 -7.22
N GLY A 17 -5.48 -8.65 -8.17
CA GLY A 17 -6.81 -9.09 -8.62
C GLY A 17 -7.96 -8.16 -8.19
N CYS A 18 -7.71 -7.18 -7.30
CA CYS A 18 -8.68 -6.15 -6.94
C CYS A 18 -8.80 -5.06 -8.02
N HIS A 19 -9.27 -5.42 -9.21
CA HIS A 19 -9.37 -4.52 -10.37
C HIS A 19 -10.33 -3.33 -10.18
N ARG A 20 -11.30 -3.42 -9.26
CA ARG A 20 -12.20 -2.31 -8.90
C ARG A 20 -11.64 -1.39 -7.81
N LEU A 21 -10.49 -1.76 -7.22
CA LEU A 21 -9.84 -0.93 -6.22
C LEU A 21 -9.01 0.14 -6.94
N SER A 22 -9.28 1.41 -6.65
CA SER A 22 -8.47 2.51 -7.15
C SER A 22 -7.30 2.80 -6.21
N THR A 23 -6.23 3.39 -6.75
CA THR A 23 -5.08 3.83 -5.96
C THR A 23 -5.50 4.79 -4.84
N VAL A 24 -6.38 5.75 -5.16
CA VAL A 24 -6.90 6.72 -4.19
C VAL A 24 -7.73 6.04 -3.12
N GLY A 25 -8.61 5.09 -3.51
CA GLY A 25 -9.42 4.33 -2.57
C GLY A 25 -8.56 3.50 -1.61
N LEU A 26 -7.51 2.85 -2.13
CA LEU A 26 -6.57 2.13 -1.30
C LEU A 26 -5.88 3.06 -0.30
N LEU A 27 -5.31 4.19 -0.74
CA LEU A 27 -4.66 5.15 0.16
C LEU A 27 -5.60 5.64 1.26
N SER A 28 -6.86 5.95 0.92
CA SER A 28 -7.89 6.33 1.90
C SER A 28 -8.09 5.24 2.96
N ILE A 29 -8.22 3.98 2.55
CA ILE A 29 -8.39 2.85 3.47
C ILE A 29 -7.17 2.73 4.40
N LEU A 30 -5.95 2.85 3.85
CA LEU A 30 -4.73 2.76 4.65
C LEU A 30 -4.64 3.94 5.66
N ARG A 31 -5.06 5.15 5.28
CA ARG A 31 -5.16 6.30 6.20
C ARG A 31 -6.13 6.01 7.34
N ASP A 32 -7.34 5.56 7.02
CA ASP A 32 -8.39 5.30 8.02
C ASP A 32 -7.95 4.24 9.04
N LEU A 33 -7.30 3.18 8.56
CA LEU A 33 -6.77 2.12 9.41
C LEU A 33 -5.61 2.60 10.28
N ARG A 34 -4.72 3.44 9.74
CA ARG A 34 -3.63 4.04 10.49
C ARG A 34 -4.15 4.95 11.59
N SER A 35 -5.11 5.82 11.29
CA SER A 35 -5.78 6.66 12.28
C SER A 35 -6.50 5.85 13.36
N SER A 36 -7.02 4.68 13.00
CA SER A 36 -7.68 3.77 13.93
C SER A 36 -6.71 2.92 14.77
N ASN A 37 -5.38 3.11 14.63
CA ASN A 37 -4.33 2.30 15.27
C ASN A 37 -4.44 0.78 14.98
N GLN A 38 -5.21 0.38 13.97
CA GLN A 38 -5.44 -1.01 13.57
C GLN A 38 -4.51 -1.42 12.41
N PHE A 39 -3.51 -0.60 12.12
CA PHE A 39 -2.67 -0.75 10.95
C PHE A 39 -1.40 -1.56 11.25
N GLY A 40 -1.50 -2.88 11.08
CA GLY A 40 -0.37 -3.81 11.23
C GLY A 40 0.35 -4.18 9.93
N VAL A 41 -0.13 -3.69 8.78
CA VAL A 41 0.35 -4.07 7.45
C VAL A 41 1.71 -3.42 7.17
N LYS A 42 2.73 -4.25 6.97
CA LYS A 42 4.11 -3.83 6.64
C LYS A 42 4.43 -4.00 5.16
N ILE A 43 3.81 -4.98 4.51
CA ILE A 43 4.08 -5.33 3.12
C ILE A 43 2.77 -5.29 2.34
N LEU A 44 2.75 -4.54 1.24
CA LEU A 44 1.64 -4.48 0.30
C LEU A 44 2.08 -5.03 -1.06
N ILE A 45 1.30 -5.96 -1.61
CA ILE A 45 1.52 -6.56 -2.93
C ILE A 45 0.36 -6.13 -3.83
N THR A 46 0.65 -5.34 -4.85
CA THR A 46 -0.38 -4.83 -5.78
C THR A 46 -0.45 -5.63 -7.08
N GLY A 47 0.59 -6.41 -7.40
CA GLY A 47 0.64 -7.26 -8.60
C GLY A 47 0.46 -6.49 -9.91
N GLY A 48 0.82 -5.20 -9.96
CA GLY A 48 0.68 -4.37 -11.16
C GLY A 48 -0.73 -3.84 -11.43
N ALA A 49 -1.74 -4.16 -10.62
CA ALA A 49 -3.11 -3.69 -10.79
C ALA A 49 -3.31 -2.21 -10.38
N LEU A 50 -2.35 -1.63 -9.68
CA LEU A 50 -2.41 -0.27 -9.15
C LEU A 50 -1.20 0.54 -9.61
N TYR A 51 -1.47 1.71 -10.19
CA TYR A 51 -0.47 2.69 -10.57
C TYR A 51 -0.42 3.80 -9.53
N PHE A 52 0.78 4.14 -9.08
CA PHE A 52 1.01 5.21 -8.10
C PHE A 52 1.82 6.32 -8.77
N THR A 53 1.41 7.57 -8.57
CA THR A 53 2.33 8.70 -8.81
C THR A 53 3.46 8.69 -7.79
N LYS A 54 4.52 9.47 -8.04
CA LYS A 54 5.65 9.60 -7.11
C LYS A 54 5.20 10.08 -5.72
N GLU A 55 4.26 11.01 -5.68
CA GLU A 55 3.68 11.57 -4.46
C GLU A 55 2.84 10.53 -3.73
N GLN A 56 1.99 9.81 -4.46
CA GLN A 56 1.17 8.73 -3.91
C GLN A 56 2.03 7.58 -3.37
N PHE A 57 3.14 7.26 -4.03
CA PHE A 57 4.07 6.25 -3.55
C PHE A 57 4.82 6.70 -2.29
N LYS A 58 5.22 7.98 -2.23
CA LYS A 58 5.80 8.57 -1.01
C LYS A 58 4.81 8.51 0.15
N GLU A 59 3.56 8.87 -0.11
CA GLU A 59 2.47 8.77 0.87
C GLU A 59 2.27 7.32 1.33
N LEU A 60 2.22 6.37 0.40
CA LEU A 60 2.09 4.95 0.71
C LEU A 60 3.20 4.47 1.67
N ASN A 61 4.46 4.82 1.40
CA ASN A 61 5.58 4.46 2.28
C ASN A 61 5.45 5.08 3.67
N LEU A 62 5.03 6.34 3.75
CA LEU A 62 4.75 6.99 5.04
C LEU A 62 3.66 6.23 5.80
N LEU A 63 2.57 5.84 5.13
CA LEU A 63 1.47 5.07 5.73
C LEU A 63 1.93 3.70 6.22
N LEU A 64 2.76 2.99 5.45
CA LEU A 64 3.36 1.69 5.81
C LEU A 64 4.45 1.78 6.88
N GLY A 65 4.87 2.99 7.27
CA GLY A 65 5.94 3.17 8.26
C GLY A 65 7.30 2.70 7.76
N VAL A 66 7.49 2.70 6.44
CA VAL A 66 8.74 2.30 5.79
C VAL A 66 9.67 3.50 5.80
N ASP A 67 10.83 3.35 6.44
CA ASP A 67 11.85 4.40 6.48
C ASP A 67 12.35 4.70 5.05
N ALA A 68 12.53 5.98 4.72
CA ALA A 68 12.96 6.49 3.41
C ALA A 68 14.34 5.98 2.98
N LYS A 69 15.03 5.23 3.84
CA LYS A 69 16.30 4.53 3.60
C LYS A 69 16.14 3.22 2.83
N ALA A 70 14.93 2.64 2.77
CA ALA A 70 14.66 1.47 1.93
C ALA A 70 14.45 1.94 0.49
N GLY A 71 15.47 1.77 -0.34
CA GLY A 71 15.36 2.02 -1.78
C GLY A 71 14.19 1.26 -2.42
N PRO A 72 13.79 1.62 -3.65
CA PRO A 72 12.66 1.02 -4.37
C PRO A 72 12.77 -0.50 -4.63
N ASN A 73 13.88 -1.11 -4.20
CA ASN A 73 14.37 -2.45 -4.46
C ASN A 73 14.22 -3.44 -3.30
N SER A 74 13.69 -3.05 -2.13
CA SER A 74 13.31 -4.01 -1.07
C SER A 74 11.96 -4.70 -1.33
N TYR A 75 11.21 -4.20 -2.31
CA TYR A 75 10.06 -4.85 -2.89
C TYR A 75 10.53 -5.46 -4.21
N LYS A 76 10.18 -6.72 -4.52
CA LYS A 76 10.20 -7.22 -5.91
C LYS A 76 9.10 -6.49 -6.68
N SER A 77 9.32 -5.20 -6.87
CA SER A 77 8.60 -4.22 -7.65
C SER A 77 8.85 -4.37 -9.14
N CYS A 78 8.05 -5.13 -9.89
CA CYS A 78 7.91 -4.81 -11.32
C CYS A 78 7.03 -3.54 -11.43
N PHE A 79 7.57 -2.38 -11.03
CA PHE A 79 6.94 -1.09 -11.28
C PHE A 79 7.54 -0.51 -12.57
N GLU A 80 6.72 -0.40 -13.62
CA GLU A 80 7.00 0.53 -14.70
C GLU A 80 6.57 1.93 -14.23
N VAL A 81 7.55 2.75 -13.81
CA VAL A 81 7.34 4.18 -13.66
C VAL A 81 7.29 4.77 -15.07
N LYS A 82 6.09 5.02 -15.60
CA LYS A 82 5.95 5.81 -16.83
C LYS A 82 6.12 7.29 -16.48
N ASN A 83 7.23 7.86 -16.92
CA ASN A 83 7.40 9.31 -16.99
C ASN A 83 6.43 9.84 -18.05
N ALA A 84 5.61 10.80 -17.66
CA ALA A 84 4.93 11.67 -18.62
C ALA A 84 5.91 12.74 -19.11
#